data_AF-A0A3D8L8R4-F1
#
_entry.id   AF-A0A3D8L8R4-F1
#
_cell.length_a   1.000
_cell.length_b   1.000
_cell.length_c   1.000
_cell.angle_alpha   90.00
_cell.angle_beta   90.00
_cell.angle_gamma   90.00
#
_symmetry.space_group_name_H-M   'P 1'
#
loop_
_entity.id
_entity.type
_entity.pdbx_description
1 polymer ?
#
loop_
_entity_poly.entity_id
_entity_poly.type
_entity_poly.pdbx_seq_one_letter_code
_entity_poly.pdbx_strand_id
1 'polypeptide(L)'
;MTTVKKDKEVKRLLKKLTLLALPFILWPLIEVFLLPINFFTFRIWETISVNSMQVMSGPFYPNIHMKMMEEGELAPRTPYARKRLVEWYTDVYGYRNRDVKHDVLLIGDSNITGAKLTQDETLAEVLEEHLNRPVYSFAPATVNRFLATDRFEQDPPHLVIVSSIERRVPDLPAIGANGFNSELRDKTGNFIGSSSILTSLAVTADRISKLGLYRRTLAEMERSLGRKEYISYNNEFFIEGEIANREFSEEEVDRVADVLEGYQHVLQERGIQFLFLPIPNKENVYYQLLPSQKQATFLPRLFAKLQERGVPYVDLQPSFNKLYQQEQVPLYPADDAHWNEVAVKVAARLLTKHATVAQLKIEPEDKNKQSLLVNFK
;
A
#
# COMPACT_ATOMS: atom_id res chain seq x y z
N MET A 1 16.51 14.38 -62.32
CA MET A 1 17.16 15.29 -61.34
C MET A 1 16.27 15.67 -60.15
N THR A 2 14.95 15.49 -60.22
CA THR A 2 13.99 15.90 -59.16
C THR A 2 13.90 14.93 -57.97
N THR A 3 14.08 13.62 -58.19
CA THR A 3 14.04 12.59 -57.15
C THR A 3 15.25 12.61 -56.21
N VAL A 4 16.47 12.71 -56.74
CA VAL A 4 17.72 12.74 -55.96
C VAL A 4 17.80 13.96 -55.03
N LYS A 5 17.29 15.12 -55.48
CA LYS A 5 17.24 16.35 -54.66
C LYS A 5 16.23 16.22 -53.53
N LYS A 6 15.06 15.61 -53.81
CA LYS A 6 14.02 15.30 -52.82
C LYS A 6 14.52 14.32 -51.75
N ASP A 7 15.27 13.29 -52.14
CA ASP A 7 15.88 12.33 -51.19
C ASP A 7 16.91 12.98 -50.25
N LYS A 8 17.66 13.98 -50.75
CA LYS A 8 18.64 14.72 -49.94
C LYS A 8 17.95 15.62 -48.91
N GLU A 9 16.82 16.23 -49.28
CA GLU A 9 16.01 17.04 -48.36
C GLU A 9 15.31 16.18 -47.30
N VAL A 10 14.77 15.02 -47.68
CA VAL A 10 14.19 14.05 -46.75
C VAL A 10 15.23 13.54 -45.75
N LYS A 11 16.43 13.15 -46.22
CA LYS A 11 17.52 12.74 -45.32
C LYS A 11 17.95 13.85 -44.36
N ARG A 12 17.97 15.11 -44.81
CA ARG A 12 18.28 16.26 -43.96
C ARG A 12 17.20 16.50 -42.92
N LEU A 13 15.93 16.36 -43.28
CA LEU A 13 14.80 16.47 -42.36
C LEU A 13 14.86 15.36 -41.31
N LEU A 14 15.04 14.10 -41.72
CA LEU A 14 15.17 12.96 -40.80
C LEU A 14 16.34 13.16 -39.84
N LYS A 15 17.51 13.60 -40.30
CA LYS A 15 18.65 13.90 -39.43
C LYS A 15 18.33 14.98 -38.38
N LYS A 16 17.62 16.05 -38.77
CA LYS A 16 17.20 17.10 -37.83
C LYS A 16 16.20 16.57 -36.81
N LEU A 17 15.22 15.78 -37.25
CA LEU A 17 14.24 15.16 -36.35
C LEU A 17 14.90 14.18 -35.38
N THR A 18 15.84 13.36 -35.86
CA THR A 18 16.63 12.46 -35.00
C THR A 18 17.45 13.25 -33.98
N LEU A 19 18.17 14.30 -34.39
CA LEU A 19 18.94 15.13 -33.46
C LEU A 19 18.05 15.83 -32.42
N LEU A 20 16.83 16.23 -32.81
CA LEU A 20 15.85 16.82 -31.89
C LEU A 20 15.30 15.78 -30.90
N ALA A 21 15.04 14.55 -31.37
CA ALA A 21 14.52 13.46 -30.53
C ALA A 21 15.59 12.81 -29.65
N LEU A 22 16.86 12.90 -30.03
CA LEU A 22 17.97 12.19 -29.40
C LEU A 22 18.06 12.43 -27.88
N PRO A 23 17.93 13.66 -27.34
CA PRO A 23 17.97 13.87 -25.89
C PRO A 23 16.81 13.17 -25.17
N PHE A 24 15.61 13.16 -25.75
CA PHE A 24 14.42 12.53 -25.18
C PHE A 24 14.50 10.99 -25.20
N ILE A 25 15.32 10.43 -26.09
CA ILE A 25 15.57 8.98 -26.17
C ILE A 25 16.74 8.58 -25.27
N LEU A 26 17.87 9.30 -25.37
CA LEU A 26 19.08 8.97 -24.63
C LEU A 26 18.91 9.19 -23.13
N TRP A 27 18.16 10.21 -22.73
CA TRP A 27 18.06 10.57 -21.32
C TRP A 27 17.40 9.50 -20.47
N PRO A 28 16.20 8.95 -20.79
CA PRO A 28 15.64 7.82 -20.06
C PRO A 28 16.58 6.60 -20.00
N LEU A 29 17.35 6.34 -21.05
CA LEU A 29 18.34 5.26 -21.05
C LEU A 29 19.49 5.55 -20.07
N ILE A 30 20.00 6.79 -20.04
CA ILE A 30 20.99 7.22 -19.06
C ILE A 30 20.46 7.05 -17.63
N GLU A 31 19.21 7.45 -17.37
CA GLU A 31 18.59 7.27 -16.05
C GLU A 31 18.57 5.80 -15.61
N VAL A 32 18.24 4.90 -16.53
CA VAL A 32 18.04 3.49 -16.19
C VAL A 32 19.36 2.72 -16.09
N PHE A 33 20.33 3.03 -16.94
CA PHE A 33 21.58 2.26 -17.06
C PHE A 33 22.78 2.88 -16.36
N LEU A 34 22.80 4.20 -16.10
CA LEU A 34 23.95 4.88 -15.49
C LEU A 34 23.68 5.41 -14.09
N LEU A 35 22.44 5.81 -13.78
CA LEU A 35 22.11 6.37 -12.47
C LEU A 35 21.60 5.30 -11.50
N PRO A 36 21.83 5.46 -10.19
CA PRO A 36 21.18 4.65 -9.17
C PRO A 36 19.65 4.69 -9.33
N ILE A 37 18.98 3.56 -9.08
CA ILE A 37 17.52 3.44 -9.25
C ILE A 37 16.73 4.45 -8.40
N ASN A 38 17.28 4.88 -7.27
CA ASN A 38 16.68 5.81 -6.33
C ASN A 38 17.14 7.28 -6.51
N PHE A 39 17.82 7.63 -7.61
CA PHE A 39 18.44 8.95 -7.76
C PHE A 39 17.45 10.12 -7.76
N PHE A 40 16.21 9.90 -8.24
CA PHE A 40 15.20 10.96 -8.36
C PHE A 40 14.09 10.89 -7.32
N THR A 41 14.02 9.81 -6.55
CA THR A 41 12.98 9.52 -5.56
C THR A 41 13.46 9.87 -4.16
N PHE A 42 12.54 9.95 -3.21
CA PHE A 42 12.87 10.15 -1.79
C PHE A 42 12.30 9.06 -0.88
N ARG A 43 11.66 8.04 -1.47
CA ARG A 43 11.15 6.84 -0.80
C ARG A 43 11.44 5.58 -1.62
N ILE A 44 11.64 4.45 -0.96
CA ILE A 44 11.77 3.12 -1.57
C ILE A 44 10.48 2.81 -2.33
N TRP A 45 9.31 3.08 -1.73
CA TRP A 45 8.01 2.91 -2.39
C TRP A 45 8.03 3.48 -3.82
N GLU A 46 8.41 4.74 -3.99
CA GLU A 46 8.44 5.42 -5.30
C GLU A 46 9.48 4.80 -6.25
N THR A 47 10.62 4.39 -5.67
CA THR A 47 11.75 3.80 -6.38
C THR A 47 11.34 2.51 -7.08
N ILE A 48 10.64 1.62 -6.37
CA ILE A 48 10.38 0.25 -6.84
C ILE A 48 8.91 -0.01 -7.22
N SER A 49 8.00 0.96 -7.07
CA SER A 49 6.61 0.83 -7.53
C SER A 49 6.52 0.60 -9.03
N VAL A 50 5.63 -0.31 -9.42
CA VAL A 50 5.22 -0.54 -10.80
C VAL A 50 4.15 0.49 -11.15
N ASN A 51 4.55 1.59 -11.80
CA ASN A 51 3.67 2.74 -11.99
C ASN A 51 2.87 2.66 -13.30
N SER A 52 3.58 2.42 -14.40
CA SER A 52 3.07 2.66 -15.76
C SER A 52 2.70 1.37 -16.47
N MET A 53 3.45 0.30 -16.22
CA MET A 53 3.24 -0.99 -16.86
C MET A 53 2.71 -1.96 -15.81
N GLN A 54 1.40 -1.88 -15.50
CA GLN A 54 0.70 -2.74 -14.54
C GLN A 54 0.54 -4.20 -15.04
N VAL A 55 1.60 -4.76 -15.62
CA VAL A 55 1.66 -6.10 -16.21
C VAL A 55 2.33 -7.11 -15.28
N MET A 56 2.96 -6.65 -14.20
CA MET A 56 3.57 -7.50 -13.17
C MET A 56 2.55 -7.91 -12.11
N SER A 57 2.78 -9.07 -11.48
CA SER A 57 1.85 -9.68 -10.50
C SER A 57 1.53 -8.74 -9.34
N GLY A 58 2.57 -8.19 -8.72
CA GLY A 58 2.46 -7.28 -7.58
C GLY A 58 2.73 -5.82 -7.91
N PRO A 59 2.58 -4.95 -6.90
CA PRO A 59 2.72 -3.51 -7.03
C PRO A 59 4.18 -3.00 -7.04
N PHE A 60 5.14 -3.82 -6.65
CA PHE A 60 6.56 -3.46 -6.62
C PHE A 60 7.41 -4.40 -7.49
N TYR A 61 8.64 -3.98 -7.78
CA TYR A 61 9.61 -4.87 -8.41
C TYR A 61 9.91 -6.07 -7.48
N PRO A 62 9.94 -7.31 -8.01
CA PRO A 62 10.10 -8.52 -7.20
C PRO A 62 11.56 -8.73 -6.76
N ASN A 63 11.74 -9.45 -5.65
CA ASN A 63 13.05 -9.86 -5.10
C ASN A 63 14.01 -8.69 -4.84
N ILE A 64 13.49 -7.56 -4.37
CA ILE A 64 14.29 -6.40 -4.03
C ILE A 64 14.58 -6.38 -2.53
N HIS A 65 15.85 -6.18 -2.19
CA HIS A 65 16.26 -5.70 -0.88
C HIS A 65 16.85 -4.30 -1.05
N MET A 66 16.31 -3.33 -0.32
CA MET A 66 16.77 -1.94 -0.40
C MET A 66 16.84 -1.31 0.99
N LYS A 67 17.88 -0.49 1.19
CA LYS A 67 18.00 0.44 2.32
C LYS A 67 18.11 1.85 1.77
N MET A 68 17.32 2.77 2.32
CA MET A 68 17.30 4.16 1.88
C MET A 68 16.96 5.08 3.03
N MET A 69 17.59 6.26 3.06
CA MET A 69 17.11 7.36 3.87
C MET A 69 15.87 7.96 3.21
N GLU A 70 14.72 7.80 3.85
CA GLU A 70 13.43 8.29 3.37
C GLU A 70 13.03 9.60 4.04
N GLU A 71 12.21 10.38 3.36
CA GLU A 71 11.50 11.56 3.86
C GLU A 71 9.98 11.34 3.79
N GLY A 72 9.21 12.06 4.61
CA GLY A 72 7.76 11.97 4.55
C GLY A 72 7.15 12.66 3.34
N GLU A 73 5.97 12.21 2.94
CA GLU A 73 5.33 12.67 1.70
C GLU A 73 4.67 14.05 1.77
N LEU A 74 4.37 14.52 2.98
CA LEU A 74 3.66 15.77 3.17
C LEU A 74 4.59 16.97 3.12
N ALA A 75 5.88 16.80 3.40
CA ALA A 75 6.86 17.90 3.33
C ALA A 75 8.25 17.49 2.78
N PRO A 76 8.33 16.70 1.68
CA PRO A 76 9.61 16.18 1.19
C PRO A 76 10.49 17.32 0.67
N ARG A 77 11.80 17.21 0.92
CA ARG A 77 12.84 18.16 0.52
C ARG A 77 12.62 19.57 1.07
N THR A 78 11.97 19.67 2.22
CA THR A 78 11.82 20.91 2.98
C THR A 78 12.59 20.82 4.30
N PRO A 79 12.80 21.94 5.01
CA PRO A 79 13.35 21.91 6.36
C PRO A 79 12.51 21.11 7.38
N TYR A 80 11.25 20.81 7.08
CA TYR A 80 10.35 20.05 7.94
C TYR A 80 10.41 18.53 7.71
N ALA A 81 11.12 18.09 6.65
CA ALA A 81 11.25 16.67 6.32
C ALA A 81 11.98 15.91 7.44
N ARG A 82 11.36 14.86 7.97
CA ARG A 82 11.96 13.95 8.94
C ARG A 82 12.57 12.77 8.21
N LYS A 83 13.90 12.72 8.23
CA LYS A 83 14.68 11.67 7.61
C LYS A 83 14.75 10.42 8.48
N ARG A 84 14.55 9.26 7.89
CA ARG A 84 14.64 7.95 8.57
C ARG A 84 15.28 6.92 7.66
N LEU A 85 16.13 6.05 8.21
CA LEU A 85 16.63 4.90 7.49
C LEU A 85 15.54 3.83 7.44
N VAL A 86 15.16 3.41 6.23
CA VAL A 86 14.15 2.37 5.99
C VAL A 86 14.80 1.20 5.28
N GLU A 87 14.47 -0.01 5.73
CA GLU A 87 14.80 -1.27 5.08
C GLU A 87 13.52 -1.91 4.51
N TRP A 88 13.62 -2.44 3.30
CA TRP A 88 12.50 -2.98 2.54
C TRP A 88 12.87 -4.26 1.82
N TYR A 89 12.00 -5.27 1.91
CA TYR A 89 12.09 -6.52 1.16
C TYR A 89 10.85 -6.68 0.29
N THR A 90 11.03 -7.17 -0.93
CA THR A 90 9.92 -7.66 -1.75
C THR A 90 10.10 -9.13 -2.09
N ASP A 91 9.00 -9.85 -2.07
CA ASP A 91 8.96 -11.26 -2.44
C ASP A 91 9.03 -11.45 -3.97
N VAL A 92 8.93 -12.71 -4.40
CA VAL A 92 8.94 -13.08 -5.83
C VAL A 92 7.77 -12.49 -6.61
N TYR A 93 6.69 -12.11 -5.94
CA TYR A 93 5.49 -11.54 -6.56
C TYR A 93 5.51 -10.01 -6.57
N GLY A 94 6.47 -9.36 -5.90
CA GLY A 94 6.56 -7.91 -5.84
C GLY A 94 5.65 -7.29 -4.78
N TYR A 95 5.35 -8.02 -3.70
CA TYR A 95 4.73 -7.47 -2.49
C TYR A 95 5.78 -7.34 -1.39
N ARG A 96 5.55 -6.44 -0.42
CA ARG A 96 6.50 -6.19 0.65
C ARG A 96 6.46 -7.28 1.72
N ASN A 97 7.13 -8.40 1.46
CA ASN A 97 7.28 -9.53 2.37
C ASN A 97 8.69 -10.13 2.22
N ARG A 98 9.18 -10.81 3.26
CA ARG A 98 10.44 -11.57 3.22
C ARG A 98 10.30 -12.90 2.50
N ASP A 99 9.12 -13.52 2.61
CA ASP A 99 8.78 -14.77 1.94
C ASP A 99 7.32 -14.75 1.44
N VAL A 100 6.81 -15.93 1.05
CA VAL A 100 5.49 -16.11 0.43
C VAL A 100 4.50 -16.86 1.32
N LYS A 101 4.93 -17.29 2.52
CA LYS A 101 4.09 -18.07 3.43
C LYS A 101 2.97 -17.19 3.93
N HIS A 102 1.79 -17.78 4.09
CA HIS A 102 0.62 -17.06 4.50
C HIS A 102 -0.33 -17.98 5.24
N ASP A 103 -0.86 -17.46 6.32
CA ASP A 103 -1.86 -18.12 7.15
C ASP A 103 -2.89 -17.06 7.57
N VAL A 104 -2.39 -15.87 7.91
CA VAL A 104 -3.16 -14.62 7.93
C VAL A 104 -2.74 -13.74 6.76
N LEU A 105 -3.72 -13.17 6.05
CA LEU A 105 -3.50 -12.28 4.92
C LEU A 105 -3.95 -10.85 5.26
N LEU A 106 -3.08 -9.86 5.07
CA LEU A 106 -3.44 -8.44 5.21
C LEU A 106 -3.68 -7.85 3.82
N ILE A 107 -4.92 -7.44 3.53
CA ILE A 107 -5.25 -6.68 2.32
C ILE A 107 -5.45 -5.23 2.72
N GLY A 108 -4.80 -4.30 2.03
CA GLY A 108 -5.02 -2.89 2.30
C GLY A 108 -4.22 -1.93 1.45
N ASP A 109 -4.05 -0.72 1.97
CA ASP A 109 -3.37 0.38 1.29
C ASP A 109 -1.89 0.53 1.70
N SER A 110 -1.35 1.74 1.51
CA SER A 110 0.03 2.09 1.84
C SER A 110 0.36 1.99 3.33
N ASN A 111 -0.63 2.05 4.23
CA ASN A 111 -0.41 1.84 5.66
C ASN A 111 -0.12 0.37 5.99
N ILE A 112 -0.81 -0.57 5.33
CA ILE A 112 -0.54 -2.01 5.49
C ILE A 112 0.77 -2.42 4.81
N THR A 113 1.07 -1.79 3.68
CA THR A 113 2.39 -1.94 3.07
C THR A 113 3.50 -1.35 3.96
N GLY A 114 3.16 -0.45 4.89
CA GLY A 114 4.08 0.17 5.83
C GLY A 114 4.95 1.28 5.24
N ALA A 115 4.38 2.17 4.41
CA ALA A 115 5.11 3.33 3.92
C ALA A 115 5.81 4.06 5.09
N LYS A 116 7.10 4.38 4.91
CA LYS A 116 8.00 5.01 5.92
C LYS A 116 8.34 4.17 7.17
N LEU A 117 7.79 2.97 7.32
CA LEU A 117 8.21 2.00 8.34
C LEU A 117 9.39 1.17 7.83
N THR A 118 10.32 0.78 8.72
CA THR A 118 11.28 -0.28 8.36
C THR A 118 10.60 -1.64 8.32
N GLN A 119 11.20 -2.65 7.66
CA GLN A 119 10.57 -3.96 7.44
C GLN A 119 9.98 -4.54 8.75
N ASP A 120 10.78 -4.64 9.81
CA ASP A 120 10.39 -5.24 11.09
C ASP A 120 9.29 -4.45 11.84
N GLU A 121 8.96 -3.26 11.37
CA GLU A 121 7.92 -2.40 11.95
C GLU A 121 6.61 -2.46 11.17
N THR A 122 6.57 -3.16 10.04
CA THR A 122 5.34 -3.34 9.28
C THR A 122 4.33 -4.15 10.08
N LEU A 123 3.02 -3.93 9.85
CA LEU A 123 1.99 -4.65 10.58
C LEU A 123 2.09 -6.16 10.38
N ALA A 124 2.49 -6.62 9.18
CA ALA A 124 2.67 -8.03 8.90
C ALA A 124 3.71 -8.67 9.84
N GLU A 125 4.91 -8.09 9.93
CA GLU A 125 6.01 -8.65 10.73
C GLU A 125 5.72 -8.59 12.24
N VAL A 126 5.18 -7.45 12.70
CA VAL A 126 4.79 -7.29 14.12
C VAL A 126 3.64 -8.22 14.51
N LEU A 127 2.70 -8.46 13.61
CA LEU A 127 1.59 -9.38 13.87
C LEU A 127 2.05 -10.85 13.80
N GLU A 128 2.92 -11.20 12.86
CA GLU A 128 3.53 -12.53 12.76
C GLU A 128 4.26 -12.91 14.05
N GLU A 129 5.08 -12.00 14.60
CA GLU A 129 5.77 -12.21 15.88
C GLU A 129 4.77 -12.46 17.03
N HIS A 130 3.67 -11.70 17.09
CA HIS A 130 2.67 -11.87 18.14
C HIS A 130 1.78 -13.12 17.99
N LEU A 131 1.61 -13.62 16.77
CA LEU A 131 0.76 -14.78 16.47
C LEU A 131 1.57 -16.08 16.42
N ASN A 132 2.88 -16.00 16.18
CA ASN A 132 3.71 -17.15 15.82
C ASN A 132 3.11 -17.96 14.65
N ARG A 133 2.55 -17.25 13.67
CA ARG A 133 1.91 -17.79 12.45
C ARG A 133 2.26 -16.88 11.27
N PRO A 134 2.47 -17.41 10.05
CA PRO A 134 2.80 -16.60 8.89
C PRO A 134 1.76 -15.50 8.60
N VAL A 135 2.20 -14.25 8.54
CA VAL A 135 1.33 -13.11 8.17
C VAL A 135 1.85 -12.49 6.89
N TYR A 136 1.03 -12.51 5.85
CA TYR A 136 1.42 -12.03 4.54
C TYR A 136 0.73 -10.72 4.19
N SER A 137 1.52 -9.70 3.83
CA SER A 137 1.03 -8.41 3.34
C SER A 137 0.71 -8.47 1.85
N PHE A 138 -0.57 -8.60 1.52
CA PHE A 138 -1.09 -8.42 0.16
C PHE A 138 -1.52 -6.96 -0.05
N ALA A 139 -0.54 -6.05 0.07
CA ALA A 139 -0.75 -4.61 -0.05
C ALA A 139 0.34 -3.89 -0.89
N PRO A 140 -0.01 -2.81 -1.62
CA PRO A 140 -1.38 -2.33 -1.82
C PRO A 140 -2.20 -3.27 -2.72
N ALA A 141 -3.42 -3.61 -2.28
CA ALA A 141 -4.37 -4.38 -3.08
C ALA A 141 -5.80 -4.18 -2.57
N THR A 142 -6.77 -4.69 -3.33
CA THR A 142 -8.19 -4.72 -2.95
C THR A 142 -8.66 -6.15 -2.82
N VAL A 143 -9.81 -6.36 -2.17
CA VAL A 143 -10.46 -7.68 -2.11
C VAL A 143 -10.72 -8.22 -3.52
N ASN A 144 -11.15 -7.36 -4.45
CA ASN A 144 -11.32 -7.75 -5.86
C ASN A 144 -10.02 -8.28 -6.50
N ARG A 145 -8.85 -7.71 -6.16
CA ARG A 145 -7.55 -8.21 -6.65
C ARG A 145 -7.21 -9.57 -6.04
N PHE A 146 -7.53 -9.78 -4.77
CA PHE A 146 -7.37 -11.06 -4.07
C PHE A 146 -8.27 -12.14 -4.69
N LEU A 147 -9.53 -11.82 -5.00
CA LEU A 147 -10.46 -12.77 -5.60
C LEU A 147 -10.10 -13.14 -7.06
N ALA A 148 -9.34 -12.27 -7.74
CA ALA A 148 -8.93 -12.44 -9.14
C ALA A 148 -7.57 -13.13 -9.31
N THR A 149 -6.87 -13.50 -8.23
CA THR A 149 -5.61 -14.23 -8.30
C THR A 149 -5.82 -15.70 -7.95
N ASP A 150 -5.13 -16.58 -8.68
CA ASP A 150 -5.12 -18.03 -8.43
C ASP A 150 -4.24 -18.43 -7.24
N ARG A 151 -3.39 -17.51 -6.77
CA ARG A 151 -2.35 -17.77 -5.74
C ARG A 151 -2.88 -18.38 -4.44
N PHE A 152 -4.09 -18.02 -4.04
CA PHE A 152 -4.67 -18.41 -2.75
C PHE A 152 -5.81 -19.43 -2.90
N GLU A 153 -5.96 -20.03 -4.07
CA GLU A 153 -7.04 -21.01 -4.32
C GLU A 153 -6.71 -22.40 -3.77
N GLN A 154 -5.47 -22.85 -3.93
CA GLN A 154 -5.03 -24.18 -3.48
C GLN A 154 -4.66 -24.22 -1.99
N ASP A 155 -4.16 -23.11 -1.47
CA ASP A 155 -3.76 -22.91 -0.09
C ASP A 155 -4.35 -21.57 0.37
N PRO A 156 -5.62 -21.54 0.81
CA PRO A 156 -6.26 -20.30 1.24
C PRO A 156 -5.80 -19.91 2.66
N PRO A 157 -5.68 -18.60 2.97
CA PRO A 157 -5.42 -18.16 4.34
C PRO A 157 -6.61 -18.49 5.25
N HIS A 158 -6.35 -18.76 6.54
CA HIS A 158 -7.42 -18.96 7.53
C HIS A 158 -8.17 -17.65 7.84
N LEU A 159 -7.46 -16.52 7.79
CA LEU A 159 -7.99 -15.19 8.08
C LEU A 159 -7.51 -14.17 7.07
N VAL A 160 -8.44 -13.38 6.55
CA VAL A 160 -8.16 -12.16 5.79
C VAL A 160 -8.55 -10.95 6.63
N ILE A 161 -7.58 -10.08 6.89
CA ILE A 161 -7.79 -8.77 7.51
C ILE A 161 -7.79 -7.73 6.39
N VAL A 162 -8.95 -7.12 6.14
CA VAL A 162 -9.06 -6.00 5.21
C VAL A 162 -8.90 -4.70 5.98
N SER A 163 -7.95 -3.88 5.55
CA SER A 163 -7.66 -2.61 6.20
C SER A 163 -7.61 -1.47 5.20
N SER A 164 -8.09 -0.31 5.65
CA SER A 164 -8.05 0.93 4.89
C SER A 164 -7.91 2.10 5.86
N ILE A 165 -7.13 3.08 5.46
CA ILE A 165 -7.11 4.39 6.11
C ILE A 165 -8.47 5.07 5.95
N GLU A 166 -8.92 5.76 7.01
CA GLU A 166 -10.28 6.27 7.17
C GLU A 166 -10.76 7.06 5.95
N ARG A 167 -9.94 7.97 5.40
CA ARG A 167 -10.30 8.75 4.19
C ARG A 167 -10.61 7.92 2.95
N ARG A 168 -10.12 6.67 2.88
CA ARG A 168 -10.32 5.76 1.73
C ARG A 168 -11.41 4.74 1.95
N VAL A 169 -11.92 4.59 3.18
CA VAL A 169 -13.00 3.65 3.50
C VAL A 169 -14.28 3.92 2.67
N PRO A 170 -14.70 5.18 2.43
CA PRO A 170 -15.84 5.48 1.56
C PRO A 170 -15.70 5.02 0.11
N ASP A 171 -14.45 4.87 -0.38
CA ASP A 171 -14.14 4.51 -1.76
C ASP A 171 -13.84 3.02 -1.94
N LEU A 172 -14.15 2.19 -0.93
CA LEU A 172 -13.93 0.74 -1.02
C LEU A 172 -14.77 0.15 -2.18
N PRO A 173 -14.14 -0.57 -3.13
CA PRO A 173 -14.84 -1.04 -4.31
C PRO A 173 -15.69 -2.27 -4.00
N ALA A 174 -17.00 -2.22 -4.29
CA ALA A 174 -17.86 -3.40 -4.21
C ALA A 174 -17.30 -4.62 -4.98
N ILE A 175 -17.70 -5.82 -4.56
CA ILE A 175 -17.30 -7.06 -5.25
C ILE A 175 -17.69 -6.99 -6.73
N GLY A 176 -16.76 -7.41 -7.60
CA GLY A 176 -16.96 -7.43 -9.06
C GLY A 176 -16.61 -6.13 -9.77
N ALA A 177 -16.30 -5.04 -9.06
CA ALA A 177 -16.01 -3.74 -9.67
C ALA A 177 -14.75 -3.73 -10.58
N ASN A 178 -13.85 -4.72 -10.49
CA ASN A 178 -12.54 -4.71 -11.16
C ASN A 178 -12.16 -6.04 -11.88
N GLY A 179 -13.15 -6.83 -12.31
CA GLY A 179 -12.95 -8.22 -12.76
C GLY A 179 -11.98 -8.41 -13.95
N PHE A 180 -12.07 -7.60 -15.00
CA PHE A 180 -11.31 -7.87 -16.22
C PHE A 180 -9.81 -7.48 -16.14
N ASN A 181 -9.50 -6.30 -15.57
CA ASN A 181 -8.11 -5.82 -15.50
C ASN A 181 -7.28 -6.60 -14.49
N SER A 182 -7.90 -7.08 -13.41
CA SER A 182 -7.20 -7.80 -12.34
C SER A 182 -6.78 -9.21 -12.78
N GLU A 183 -7.66 -9.95 -13.45
CA GLU A 183 -7.36 -11.28 -13.99
C GLU A 183 -6.31 -11.23 -15.10
N LEU A 184 -6.39 -10.24 -16.00
CA LEU A 184 -5.39 -10.04 -17.04
C LEU A 184 -4.01 -9.75 -16.44
N ARG A 185 -3.97 -8.89 -15.42
CA ARG A 185 -2.74 -8.58 -14.68
C ARG A 185 -2.17 -9.82 -13.98
N ASP A 186 -3.03 -10.69 -13.46
CA ASP A 186 -2.59 -11.94 -12.85
C ASP A 186 -1.90 -12.87 -13.86
N LYS A 187 -2.55 -13.10 -15.01
CA LYS A 187 -2.01 -13.95 -16.09
C LYS A 187 -0.70 -13.40 -16.66
N THR A 188 -0.67 -12.11 -16.95
CA THR A 188 0.54 -11.43 -17.46
C THR A 188 1.66 -11.44 -16.42
N GLY A 189 1.33 -11.20 -15.16
CA GLY A 189 2.25 -11.27 -14.04
C GLY A 189 2.87 -12.65 -13.87
N ASN A 190 2.05 -13.71 -13.86
CA ASN A 190 2.50 -15.10 -13.75
C ASN A 190 3.40 -15.50 -14.93
N PHE A 191 3.06 -15.07 -16.16
CA PHE A 191 3.91 -15.28 -17.33
C PHE A 191 5.26 -14.57 -17.21
N ILE A 192 5.28 -13.28 -16.84
CA ILE A 192 6.53 -12.52 -16.66
C ILE A 192 7.36 -13.14 -15.53
N GLY A 193 6.74 -13.46 -14.39
CA GLY A 193 7.36 -14.03 -13.21
C GLY A 193 7.97 -15.42 -13.42
N SER A 194 7.50 -16.16 -14.44
CA SER A 194 8.04 -17.48 -14.78
C SER A 194 9.50 -17.47 -15.27
N SER A 195 10.04 -16.30 -15.64
CA SER A 195 11.40 -16.18 -16.16
C SER A 195 12.10 -14.92 -15.64
N SER A 196 13.28 -15.08 -15.05
CA SER A 196 14.12 -13.96 -14.60
C SER A 196 14.43 -12.93 -15.70
N ILE A 197 14.61 -13.40 -16.95
CA ILE A 197 14.84 -12.53 -18.11
C ILE A 197 13.61 -11.66 -18.40
N LEU A 198 12.41 -12.23 -18.46
CA LEU A 198 11.17 -11.50 -18.71
C LEU A 198 10.91 -10.48 -17.60
N THR A 199 11.10 -10.87 -16.34
CA THR A 199 11.03 -9.98 -15.18
C THR A 199 12.01 -8.81 -15.32
N SER A 200 13.28 -9.06 -15.68
CA SER A 200 14.28 -8.01 -15.86
C SER A 200 13.92 -7.03 -17.00
N LEU A 201 13.40 -7.55 -18.10
CA LEU A 201 12.92 -6.74 -19.22
C LEU A 201 11.71 -5.89 -18.84
N ALA A 202 10.74 -6.46 -18.13
CA ALA A 202 9.54 -5.74 -17.66
C ALA A 202 9.90 -4.63 -16.67
N VAL A 203 10.78 -4.92 -15.70
CA VAL A 203 11.29 -3.92 -14.75
C VAL A 203 12.04 -2.81 -15.48
N THR A 204 12.90 -3.16 -16.45
CA THR A 204 13.65 -2.17 -17.23
C THR A 204 12.72 -1.29 -18.05
N ALA A 205 11.71 -1.87 -18.70
CA ALA A 205 10.72 -1.13 -19.47
C ALA A 205 9.92 -0.16 -18.58
N ASP A 206 9.44 -0.61 -17.42
CA ASP A 206 8.72 0.26 -16.47
C ASP A 206 9.64 1.37 -15.91
N ARG A 207 10.92 1.07 -15.65
CA ARG A 207 11.89 2.09 -15.23
C ARG A 207 12.09 3.17 -16.30
N ILE A 208 12.15 2.81 -17.58
CA ILE A 208 12.26 3.77 -18.69
C ILE A 208 11.01 4.66 -18.75
N SER A 209 9.82 4.11 -18.56
CA SER A 209 8.56 4.87 -18.64
C SER A 209 8.29 5.79 -17.44
N LYS A 210 9.04 5.65 -16.34
CA LYS A 210 8.91 6.55 -15.17
C LYS A 210 9.31 7.99 -15.47
N LEU A 211 10.28 8.22 -16.38
CA LEU A 211 10.79 9.54 -16.76
C LEU A 211 11.17 10.40 -15.53
N GLY A 212 12.12 9.90 -14.73
CA GLY A 212 12.39 10.40 -13.38
C GLY A 212 12.84 11.87 -13.34
N LEU A 213 13.76 12.27 -14.20
CA LEU A 213 14.20 13.67 -14.32
C LEU A 213 13.04 14.56 -14.70
N TYR A 214 12.27 14.19 -15.73
CA TYR A 214 11.17 15.01 -16.22
C TYR A 214 10.18 15.33 -15.09
N ARG A 215 9.75 14.28 -14.37
CA ARG A 215 8.84 14.44 -13.22
C ARG A 215 9.49 15.25 -12.09
N ARG A 216 10.77 15.02 -11.79
CA ARG A 216 11.49 15.79 -10.76
C ARG A 216 11.54 17.27 -11.12
N THR A 217 11.94 17.59 -12.35
CA THR A 217 12.09 18.97 -12.83
C THR A 217 10.73 19.69 -12.82
N LEU A 218 9.66 19.04 -13.28
CA LEU A 218 8.31 19.59 -13.16
C LEU A 218 7.92 19.88 -11.72
N ALA A 219 8.13 18.92 -10.82
CA ALA A 219 7.78 19.08 -9.41
C ALA A 219 8.59 20.20 -8.71
N GLU A 220 9.85 20.42 -9.12
CA GLU A 220 10.68 21.53 -8.65
C GLU A 220 10.19 22.89 -9.18
N MET A 221 9.79 22.95 -10.45
CA MET A 221 9.18 24.15 -11.03
C MET A 221 7.87 24.51 -10.34
N GLU A 222 6.98 23.54 -10.12
CA GLU A 222 5.72 23.76 -9.41
C GLU A 222 5.92 24.28 -7.99
N ARG A 223 6.90 23.73 -7.27
CA ARG A 223 7.30 24.21 -5.94
C ARG A 223 7.84 25.64 -5.99
N SER A 224 8.74 25.94 -6.94
CA SER A 224 9.30 27.30 -7.09
C SER A 224 8.25 28.34 -7.48
N LEU A 225 7.19 27.93 -8.18
CA LEU A 225 6.07 28.80 -8.55
C LEU A 225 5.02 28.92 -7.43
N GLY A 226 5.21 28.28 -6.29
CA GLY A 226 4.27 28.31 -5.17
C GLY A 226 2.94 27.60 -5.45
N ARG A 227 2.88 26.71 -6.45
CA ARG A 227 1.63 26.02 -6.84
C ARG A 227 1.24 24.87 -5.91
N LYS A 228 2.16 24.42 -5.07
CA LYS A 228 1.91 23.38 -4.07
C LYS A 228 1.74 24.02 -2.70
N GLU A 229 0.51 24.14 -2.25
CA GLU A 229 0.18 24.56 -0.89
C GLU A 229 0.26 23.36 0.06
N TYR A 230 0.88 23.56 1.21
CA TYR A 230 0.92 22.58 2.28
C TYR A 230 -0.17 22.89 3.29
N ILE A 231 -0.94 21.87 3.70
CA ILE A 231 -1.86 22.00 4.82
C ILE A 231 -1.07 21.68 6.08
N SER A 232 -0.77 22.71 6.88
CA SER A 232 -0.01 22.52 8.12
C SER A 232 -0.48 23.42 9.24
N TYR A 233 -0.50 22.88 10.47
CA TYR A 233 -0.83 23.59 11.70
C TYR A 233 0.19 23.22 12.77
N ASN A 234 0.78 24.20 13.46
CA ASN A 234 1.74 23.95 14.55
C ASN A 234 2.90 22.98 14.18
N ASN A 235 3.49 23.13 12.99
CA ASN A 235 4.53 22.26 12.44
C ASN A 235 4.11 20.79 12.20
N GLU A 236 2.81 20.50 12.20
CA GLU A 236 2.22 19.23 11.77
C GLU A 236 1.59 19.39 10.38
N PHE A 237 1.88 18.46 9.47
CA PHE A 237 1.34 18.46 8.10
C PHE A 237 0.21 17.44 7.97
N PHE A 238 -0.77 17.78 7.14
CA PHE A 238 -2.00 17.03 6.90
C PHE A 238 -2.23 16.82 5.40
N ILE A 239 -3.00 15.78 5.05
CA ILE A 239 -3.28 15.45 3.65
C ILE A 239 -4.55 16.16 3.15
N GLU A 240 -5.59 16.20 4.00
CA GLU A 240 -6.93 16.73 3.63
C GLU A 240 -7.36 17.91 4.53
N GLY A 241 -6.76 18.06 5.72
CA GLY A 241 -7.13 19.12 6.67
C GLY A 241 -8.58 18.98 7.15
N GLU A 242 -9.31 20.09 7.20
CA GLU A 242 -10.70 20.13 7.69
C GLU A 242 -11.66 19.19 6.97
N ILE A 243 -11.42 18.93 5.68
CA ILE A 243 -12.31 18.11 4.84
C ILE A 243 -12.28 16.64 5.30
N ALA A 244 -11.18 16.19 5.91
CA ALA A 244 -11.06 14.82 6.43
C ALA A 244 -12.12 14.49 7.49
N ASN A 245 -12.54 15.49 8.28
CA ASN A 245 -13.50 15.34 9.38
C ASN A 245 -14.92 15.80 8.97
N ARG A 246 -15.22 15.79 7.66
CA ARG A 246 -16.57 16.08 7.14
C ARG A 246 -17.60 15.11 7.70
N GLU A 247 -18.85 15.55 7.69
CA GLU A 247 -19.96 14.64 7.93
C GLU A 247 -20.28 13.83 6.68
N PHE A 248 -20.55 12.55 6.89
CA PHE A 248 -21.04 11.63 5.89
C PHE A 248 -22.55 11.45 6.07
N SER A 249 -23.32 11.32 5.00
CA SER A 249 -24.75 11.01 5.09
C SER A 249 -24.98 9.58 5.61
N GLU A 250 -26.17 9.28 6.13
CA GLU A 250 -26.49 7.90 6.56
C GLU A 250 -26.38 6.92 5.38
N GLU A 251 -26.78 7.35 4.17
CA GLU A 251 -26.67 6.54 2.95
C GLU A 251 -25.21 6.31 2.54
N GLU A 252 -24.32 7.29 2.75
CA GLU A 252 -22.87 7.08 2.55
C GLU A 252 -22.33 6.01 3.49
N VAL A 253 -22.70 6.06 4.78
CA VAL A 253 -22.24 5.08 5.79
C VAL A 253 -22.82 3.70 5.52
N ASP A 254 -24.12 3.60 5.19
CA ASP A 254 -24.77 2.32 4.87
C ASP A 254 -24.16 1.66 3.63
N ARG A 255 -23.87 2.42 2.57
CA ARG A 255 -23.19 1.86 1.38
C ARG A 255 -21.84 1.23 1.70
N VAL A 256 -21.06 1.84 2.58
CA VAL A 256 -19.77 1.28 3.02
C VAL A 256 -19.98 0.00 3.81
N ALA A 257 -20.97 -0.01 4.71
CA ALA A 257 -21.30 -1.20 5.51
C ALA A 257 -21.73 -2.37 4.61
N ASP A 258 -22.53 -2.10 3.57
CA ASP A 258 -22.96 -3.11 2.59
C ASP A 258 -21.76 -3.69 1.79
N VAL A 259 -20.78 -2.85 1.43
CA VAL A 259 -19.54 -3.32 0.77
C VAL A 259 -18.74 -4.24 1.68
N LEU A 260 -18.58 -3.87 2.95
CA LEU A 260 -17.82 -4.66 3.93
C LEU A 260 -18.53 -5.98 4.28
N GLU A 261 -19.85 -5.98 4.36
CA GLU A 261 -20.66 -7.20 4.47
C GLU A 261 -20.48 -8.10 3.24
N GLY A 262 -20.48 -7.53 2.03
CA GLY A 262 -20.18 -8.26 0.80
C GLY A 262 -18.78 -8.91 0.80
N TYR A 263 -17.76 -8.22 1.33
CA TYR A 263 -16.44 -8.80 1.50
C TYR A 263 -16.45 -9.99 2.45
N GLN A 264 -17.13 -9.85 3.59
CA GLN A 264 -17.29 -10.94 4.55
C GLN A 264 -17.92 -12.16 3.91
N HIS A 265 -19.05 -12.00 3.22
CA HIS A 265 -19.79 -13.13 2.62
C HIS A 265 -18.93 -13.90 1.62
N VAL A 266 -18.26 -13.22 0.68
CA VAL A 266 -17.46 -13.90 -0.35
C VAL A 266 -16.24 -14.62 0.26
N LEU A 267 -15.65 -14.09 1.33
CA LEU A 267 -14.56 -14.77 2.04
C LEU A 267 -15.06 -15.99 2.82
N GLN A 268 -16.21 -15.86 3.50
CA GLN A 268 -16.82 -16.96 4.25
C GLN A 268 -17.27 -18.12 3.33
N GLU A 269 -17.75 -17.82 2.11
CA GLU A 269 -18.07 -18.83 1.09
C GLU A 269 -16.84 -19.67 0.70
N ARG A 270 -15.63 -19.10 0.83
CA ARG A 270 -14.35 -19.78 0.62
C ARG A 270 -13.78 -20.42 1.90
N GLY A 271 -14.53 -20.41 3.00
CA GLY A 271 -14.09 -20.91 4.31
C GLY A 271 -13.06 -20.01 5.01
N ILE A 272 -12.92 -18.75 4.57
CA ILE A 272 -11.93 -17.80 5.07
C ILE A 272 -12.60 -16.87 6.10
N GLN A 273 -12.00 -16.70 7.27
CA GLN A 273 -12.48 -15.72 8.25
C GLN A 273 -12.20 -14.30 7.77
N PHE A 274 -13.11 -13.37 8.08
CA PHE A 274 -12.98 -11.96 7.74
C PHE A 274 -12.80 -11.11 9.00
N LEU A 275 -12.01 -10.05 8.90
CA LEU A 275 -11.91 -9.00 9.91
C LEU A 275 -11.61 -7.65 9.24
N PHE A 276 -12.35 -6.61 9.61
CA PHE A 276 -12.08 -5.25 9.15
C PHE A 276 -11.20 -4.47 10.14
N LEU A 277 -10.14 -3.84 9.65
CA LEU A 277 -9.23 -2.98 10.41
C LEU A 277 -9.19 -1.56 9.82
N PRO A 278 -10.10 -0.67 10.21
CA PRO A 278 -10.02 0.73 9.84
C PRO A 278 -8.86 1.41 10.58
N ILE A 279 -8.05 2.17 9.84
CA ILE A 279 -6.99 3.00 10.43
C ILE A 279 -7.54 4.43 10.52
N PRO A 280 -7.65 5.06 11.70
CA PRO A 280 -8.08 6.45 11.81
C PRO A 280 -7.18 7.38 11.01
N ASN A 281 -7.75 8.47 10.47
CA ASN A 281 -6.94 9.51 9.84
C ASN A 281 -6.09 10.25 10.88
N LYS A 282 -4.97 10.80 10.43
CA LYS A 282 -4.16 11.72 11.23
C LYS A 282 -5.01 12.92 11.70
N GLU A 283 -5.84 13.45 10.80
CA GLU A 283 -6.81 14.54 11.05
C GLU A 283 -7.86 14.18 12.10
N ASN A 284 -8.24 12.90 12.22
CA ASN A 284 -9.17 12.44 13.23
C ASN A 284 -8.48 12.36 14.61
N VAL A 285 -7.32 11.72 14.70
CA VAL A 285 -6.59 11.59 15.98
C VAL A 285 -6.10 12.96 16.48
N TYR A 286 -5.62 13.81 15.57
CA TYR A 286 -5.01 15.11 15.88
C TYR A 286 -5.98 16.27 15.67
N TYR A 287 -7.29 16.02 15.73
CA TYR A 287 -8.32 17.01 15.40
C TYR A 287 -8.16 18.35 16.14
N GLN A 288 -7.60 18.36 17.36
CA GLN A 288 -7.34 19.56 18.17
C GLN A 288 -6.36 20.54 17.50
N LEU A 289 -5.56 20.08 16.54
CA LEU A 289 -4.66 20.92 15.75
C LEU A 289 -5.36 21.57 14.54
N LEU A 290 -6.53 21.05 14.13
CA LEU A 290 -7.29 21.61 13.03
C LEU A 290 -8.04 22.88 13.48
N PRO A 291 -8.21 23.91 12.62
CA PRO A 291 -8.93 25.14 12.94
C PRO A 291 -10.31 24.95 13.61
N SER A 292 -11.11 24.00 13.16
CA SER A 292 -12.46 23.74 13.69
C SER A 292 -12.45 22.93 14.97
N GLN A 293 -11.36 22.21 15.25
CA GLN A 293 -11.26 21.19 16.29
C GLN A 293 -12.42 20.18 16.27
N LYS A 294 -13.00 19.94 15.08
CA LYS A 294 -14.10 19.00 14.91
C LYS A 294 -13.60 17.57 14.93
N GLN A 295 -14.16 16.75 15.83
CA GLN A 295 -13.94 15.30 15.81
C GLN A 295 -14.69 14.64 14.65
N ALA A 296 -14.07 13.67 13.99
CA ALA A 296 -14.73 12.87 12.97
C ALA A 296 -15.76 11.92 13.61
N THR A 297 -16.95 11.83 13.00
CA THR A 297 -18.05 10.97 13.46
C THR A 297 -18.26 9.75 12.57
N PHE A 298 -17.48 9.63 11.48
CA PHE A 298 -17.66 8.60 10.46
C PHE A 298 -17.41 7.18 10.99
N LEU A 299 -16.23 6.91 11.56
CA LEU A 299 -15.90 5.57 12.06
C LEU A 299 -16.87 5.07 13.14
N PRO A 300 -17.23 5.86 14.19
CA PRO A 300 -18.22 5.42 15.18
C PRO A 300 -19.59 5.06 14.56
N ARG A 301 -20.06 5.83 13.58
CA ARG A 301 -21.32 5.54 12.87
C ARG A 301 -21.21 4.28 12.01
N LEU A 302 -20.09 4.11 11.30
CA LEU A 302 -19.82 2.89 10.55
C LEU A 302 -19.79 1.65 11.47
N PHE A 303 -19.16 1.75 12.64
CA PHE A 303 -19.08 0.64 13.60
C PHE A 303 -20.45 0.21 14.12
N ALA A 304 -21.35 1.14 14.38
CA ALA A 304 -22.73 0.80 14.72
C ALA A 304 -23.40 -0.02 13.60
N LYS A 305 -23.23 0.41 12.34
CA LYS A 305 -23.77 -0.30 11.16
C LYS A 305 -23.14 -1.67 10.93
N LEU A 306 -21.84 -1.83 11.18
CA LEU A 306 -21.13 -3.11 11.07
C LEU A 306 -21.55 -4.08 12.19
N GLN A 307 -21.71 -3.58 13.43
CA GLN A 307 -22.20 -4.36 14.56
C GLN A 307 -23.61 -4.92 14.29
N GLU A 308 -24.52 -4.10 13.73
CA GLU A 308 -25.88 -4.53 13.35
C GLU A 308 -25.87 -5.64 12.29
N ARG A 309 -24.92 -5.60 11.35
CA ARG A 309 -24.73 -6.59 10.27
C ARG A 309 -23.89 -7.80 10.70
N GLY A 310 -23.39 -7.82 11.94
CA GLY A 310 -22.50 -8.89 12.42
C GLY A 310 -21.15 -8.93 11.69
N VAL A 311 -20.70 -7.80 11.15
CA VAL A 311 -19.40 -7.69 10.48
C VAL A 311 -18.32 -7.40 11.52
N PRO A 312 -17.31 -8.27 11.70
CA PRO A 312 -16.28 -8.10 12.72
C PRO A 312 -15.31 -6.99 12.33
N TYR A 313 -14.97 -6.14 13.29
CA TYR A 313 -14.03 -5.03 13.11
C TYR A 313 -13.17 -4.80 14.37
N VAL A 314 -12.05 -4.11 14.21
CA VAL A 314 -11.23 -3.63 15.32
C VAL A 314 -11.25 -2.10 15.38
N ASP A 315 -11.73 -1.56 16.50
CA ASP A 315 -11.70 -0.13 16.75
C ASP A 315 -10.36 0.30 17.38
N LEU A 316 -9.57 1.07 16.62
CA LEU A 316 -8.30 1.65 17.07
C LEU A 316 -8.48 3.01 17.77
N GLN A 317 -9.59 3.71 17.50
CA GLN A 317 -9.76 5.13 17.82
C GLN A 317 -9.68 5.42 19.34
N PRO A 318 -10.28 4.63 20.25
CA PRO A 318 -10.15 4.84 21.69
C PRO A 318 -8.70 4.77 22.18
N SER A 319 -7.92 3.81 21.69
CA SER A 319 -6.52 3.66 22.08
C SER A 319 -5.65 4.78 21.50
N PHE A 320 -5.91 5.17 20.26
CA PHE A 320 -5.16 6.25 19.61
C PHE A 320 -5.43 7.61 20.27
N ASN A 321 -6.70 7.90 20.57
CA ASN A 321 -7.09 9.10 21.30
C ASN A 321 -6.46 9.16 22.69
N LYS A 322 -6.47 8.03 23.43
CA LYS A 322 -5.80 7.97 24.73
C LYS A 322 -4.31 8.29 24.62
N LEU A 323 -3.60 7.60 23.74
CA LEU A 323 -2.16 7.75 23.56
C LEU A 323 -1.77 9.18 23.16
N TYR A 324 -2.49 9.77 22.22
CA TYR A 324 -2.17 11.12 21.76
C TYR A 324 -2.63 12.19 22.75
N GLN A 325 -3.90 12.19 23.16
CA GLN A 325 -4.48 13.29 23.93
C GLN A 325 -4.06 13.26 25.40
N GLN A 326 -3.91 12.07 26.00
CA GLN A 326 -3.60 11.94 27.43
C GLN A 326 -2.11 11.67 27.66
N GLU A 327 -1.48 10.86 26.83
CA GLU A 327 -0.09 10.43 27.03
C GLU A 327 0.91 11.18 26.13
N GLN A 328 0.42 12.06 25.23
CA GLN A 328 1.25 12.88 24.32
C GLN A 328 2.20 12.04 23.45
N VAL A 329 1.78 10.82 23.10
CA VAL A 329 2.53 9.89 22.26
C VAL A 329 2.16 10.14 20.79
N PRO A 330 3.11 10.55 19.92
CA PRO A 330 2.84 10.73 18.51
C PRO A 330 2.61 9.38 17.83
N LEU A 331 1.57 9.30 16.99
CA LEU A 331 1.17 8.10 16.25
C LEU A 331 1.39 8.22 14.74
N TYR A 332 1.69 9.43 14.27
CA TYR A 332 2.00 9.77 12.88
C TYR A 332 3.24 10.67 12.88
N PRO A 333 4.18 10.49 11.93
CA PRO A 333 5.26 11.45 11.71
C PRO A 333 4.70 12.82 11.29
N ALA A 334 5.40 13.91 11.66
CA ALA A 334 4.88 15.24 11.38
C ALA A 334 4.74 15.58 9.90
N ASP A 335 5.66 15.06 9.09
CA ASP A 335 5.77 15.26 7.65
C ASP A 335 5.16 14.10 6.84
N ASP A 336 4.36 13.22 7.46
CA ASP A 336 3.76 12.06 6.80
C ASP A 336 2.31 11.82 7.22
N ALA A 337 1.52 11.24 6.31
CA ALA A 337 0.12 10.88 6.54
C ALA A 337 -0.06 9.43 7.02
N HIS A 338 0.99 8.62 6.99
CA HIS A 338 0.97 7.22 7.44
C HIS A 338 1.25 7.13 8.94
N TRP A 339 0.68 6.10 9.56
CA TRP A 339 0.95 5.78 10.96
C TRP A 339 2.41 5.36 11.21
N ASN A 340 2.90 5.52 12.43
CA ASN A 340 4.26 5.12 12.82
C ASN A 340 4.31 3.73 13.48
N GLU A 341 5.50 3.31 13.89
CA GLU A 341 5.73 1.99 14.50
C GLU A 341 4.98 1.80 15.84
N VAL A 342 4.74 2.89 16.58
CA VAL A 342 3.99 2.83 17.84
C VAL A 342 2.52 2.52 17.57
N ALA A 343 1.93 3.21 16.60
CA ALA A 343 0.56 2.96 16.16
C ALA A 343 0.37 1.53 15.64
N VAL A 344 1.34 1.02 14.87
CA VAL A 344 1.33 -0.37 14.38
C VAL A 344 1.38 -1.38 15.53
N LYS A 345 2.28 -1.21 16.52
CA LYS A 345 2.36 -2.09 17.68
C LYS A 345 1.06 -2.13 18.49
N VAL A 346 0.41 -0.97 18.62
CA VAL A 346 -0.90 -0.87 19.29
C VAL A 346 -1.98 -1.59 18.48
N ALA A 347 -2.02 -1.41 17.15
CA ALA A 347 -2.95 -2.09 16.28
C ALA A 347 -2.77 -3.62 16.31
N ALA A 348 -1.53 -4.11 16.21
CA ALA A 348 -1.21 -5.54 16.32
C ALA A 348 -1.66 -6.13 17.67
N ARG A 349 -1.44 -5.41 18.78
CA ARG A 349 -1.91 -5.83 20.10
C ARG A 349 -3.43 -5.89 20.18
N LEU A 350 -4.15 -4.93 19.60
CA LEU A 350 -5.62 -4.95 19.58
C LEU A 350 -6.16 -6.07 18.69
N LEU A 351 -5.57 -6.28 17.51
CA LEU A 351 -5.88 -7.41 16.64
C LEU A 351 -5.74 -8.73 17.38
N THR A 352 -4.60 -8.99 18.03
CA THR A 352 -4.36 -10.27 18.73
C THR A 352 -5.34 -10.56 19.88
N LYS A 353 -5.98 -9.53 20.44
CA LYS A 353 -7.02 -9.64 21.47
C LYS A 353 -8.42 -9.81 20.89
N HIS A 354 -8.62 -9.46 19.62
CA HIS A 354 -9.91 -9.61 18.97
C HIS A 354 -10.28 -11.09 18.86
N ALA A 355 -11.55 -11.42 19.12
CA ALA A 355 -12.01 -12.81 19.23
C ALA A 355 -11.66 -13.66 18.00
N THR A 356 -11.87 -13.12 16.79
CA THR A 356 -11.52 -13.79 15.52
C THR A 356 -10.04 -14.19 15.47
N VAL A 357 -9.14 -13.31 15.88
CA VAL A 357 -7.69 -13.57 15.82
C VAL A 357 -7.25 -14.45 16.99
N ALA A 358 -7.84 -14.26 18.17
CA ALA A 358 -7.54 -15.06 19.35
C ALA A 358 -7.86 -16.55 19.15
N GLN A 359 -8.87 -16.88 18.35
CA GLN A 359 -9.20 -18.26 17.97
C GLN A 359 -8.06 -18.95 17.20
N LEU A 360 -7.33 -18.22 16.35
CA LEU A 360 -6.20 -18.76 15.60
C LEU A 360 -5.02 -19.17 16.49
N LYS A 361 -4.83 -18.48 17.63
CA LYS A 361 -3.79 -18.86 18.61
C LYS A 361 -4.08 -20.18 19.33
N ILE A 362 -5.33 -20.63 19.31
CA ILE A 362 -5.79 -21.79 20.07
C ILE A 362 -5.67 -23.08 19.25
N GLU A 363 -5.49 -22.99 17.92
CA GLU A 363 -5.23 -24.17 17.11
C GLU A 363 -3.87 -24.78 17.45
N PRO A 364 -3.82 -25.98 18.06
CA PRO A 364 -2.56 -26.64 18.32
C PRO A 364 -2.03 -27.18 16.99
N GLU A 365 -0.84 -26.72 16.58
CA GLU A 365 0.03 -27.55 15.76
C GLU A 365 0.07 -28.96 16.39
N ASP A 366 -0.22 -30.00 15.60
CA ASP A 366 -0.05 -31.43 15.93
C ASP A 366 -1.12 -32.18 16.76
N LYS A 367 -2.42 -32.01 16.49
CA LYS A 367 -3.37 -33.14 16.72
C LYS A 367 -3.26 -34.25 15.65
N ASN A 368 -2.80 -33.94 14.44
CA ASN A 368 -2.65 -34.92 13.36
C ASN A 368 -1.28 -35.64 13.30
N LYS A 369 -0.26 -35.23 14.07
CA LYS A 369 0.99 -36.01 14.20
C LYS A 369 0.99 -36.99 15.37
N GLN A 370 0.18 -36.77 16.41
CA GLN A 370 0.05 -37.75 17.50
C GLN A 370 -0.74 -39.00 17.09
N SER A 371 -1.67 -38.93 16.14
CA SER A 371 -2.40 -40.12 15.65
C SER A 371 -1.56 -41.03 14.75
N LEU A 372 -0.49 -40.51 14.13
CA LEU A 372 0.43 -41.30 13.29
C LEU A 372 1.52 -42.03 14.09
N LEU A 373 1.74 -41.66 15.35
CA LEU A 373 2.73 -42.29 16.24
C LEU A 373 2.12 -43.36 17.18
N VAL A 374 0.80 -43.53 17.19
CA VAL A 374 0.11 -44.54 18.02
C VAL A 374 -0.09 -45.88 17.29
N ASN A 375 0.22 -45.95 15.98
CA ASN A 375 0.08 -47.17 15.17
C ASN A 375 1.41 -47.94 14.94
N PHE A 376 2.43 -47.71 15.76
CA PHE A 376 3.60 -48.59 15.86
C PHE A 376 3.80 -49.02 17.32
N LYS A 377 3.06 -50.06 17.72
CA LYS A 377 3.42 -50.96 18.82
C LYS A 377 3.13 -52.39 18.43
#